data_AF-A0A354NZ17-F1
#
_entry.id   AF-A0A354NZ17-F1
#
_cell.length_a   1.000
_cell.length_b   1.000
_cell.length_c   1.000
_cell.angle_alpha   90.00
_cell.angle_beta   90.00
_cell.angle_gamma   90.00
#
_symmetry.space_group_name_H-M   'P 1'
#
loop_
_entity.id
_entity.type
_entity.pdbx_description
1 polymer ?
#
loop_
_entity_poly.entity_id
_entity_poly.type
_entity_poly.pdbx_seq_one_letter_code
_entity_poly.pdbx_strand_id
1 'polypeptide(L)'
;YRVETGDTFRVESIPGDIGDTVELTDVLMVSQDGDVKLGSPNVEGAKVITEIEANGKGKKIIVFKYKSKTRYRRKNGHRQHYTELRVTSISI
;
A
#
# COMPACT_ATOMS: atom_id res chain seq x y z
N TYR A 1 5.01 -5.70 -0.35
CA TYR A 1 4.33 -5.88 -1.65
C TYR A 1 5.33 -6.46 -2.62
N ARG A 2 4.88 -7.29 -3.57
CA ARG A 2 5.66 -7.63 -4.77
C ARG A 2 5.08 -6.80 -5.90
N VAL A 3 5.91 -6.07 -6.62
CA VAL A 3 5.50 -5.15 -7.67
C VAL A 3 6.45 -5.25 -8.84
N GLU A 4 5.91 -5.09 -10.04
CA GLU A 4 6.66 -5.02 -11.29
C GLU A 4 6.46 -3.63 -11.92
N THR A 5 7.29 -3.28 -12.90
CA THR A 5 7.18 -1.97 -13.56
C THR A 5 5.84 -1.86 -14.29
N GLY A 6 5.05 -0.84 -13.98
CA GLY A 6 3.71 -0.63 -14.53
C GLY A 6 2.56 -1.18 -13.67
N ASP A 7 2.85 -1.90 -12.59
CA ASP A 7 1.81 -2.39 -11.67
C ASP A 7 1.16 -1.26 -10.87
N THR A 8 -0.14 -1.38 -10.62
CA THR A 8 -0.88 -0.53 -9.69
C THR A 8 -1.22 -1.32 -8.42
N PHE A 9 -0.90 -0.76 -7.25
CA PHE A 9 -1.17 -1.37 -5.96
C PHE A 9 -1.69 -0.35 -4.94
N ARG A 10 -2.41 -0.84 -3.93
CA ARG A 10 -3.02 0.01 -2.91
C ARG A 10 -2.26 -0.10 -1.60
N VAL A 11 -1.92 1.04 -1.04
CA VAL A 11 -1.23 1.16 0.24
C VAL A 11 -2.06 1.98 1.23
N GLU A 12 -1.60 2.04 2.47
CA GLU A 12 -2.14 2.95 3.47
C GLU A 12 -2.09 4.40 2.98
N SER A 13 -2.97 5.27 3.48
CA SER A 13 -3.06 6.65 3.01
C SER A 13 -1.73 7.39 3.16
N ILE A 14 -1.19 7.89 2.04
CA ILE A 14 0.00 8.74 1.99
C ILE A 14 -0.43 10.18 1.73
N PRO A 15 0.15 11.20 2.40
CA PRO A 15 -0.09 12.59 2.05
C PRO A 15 0.50 12.91 0.67
N GLY A 16 -0.33 13.42 -0.23
CA GLY A 16 0.06 13.79 -1.59
C GLY A 16 -1.17 13.97 -2.49
N ASP A 17 -1.00 14.73 -3.55
CA ASP A 17 -2.02 14.94 -4.59
C ASP A 17 -1.90 13.87 -5.69
N ILE A 18 -2.93 13.76 -6.53
CA ILE A 18 -2.92 12.84 -7.67
C ILE A 18 -1.85 13.34 -8.67
N GLY A 19 -0.95 12.44 -9.07
CA GLY A 19 0.20 12.73 -9.92
C GLY A 19 1.50 12.99 -9.17
N ASP A 20 1.47 13.07 -7.84
CA ASP A 20 2.70 13.21 -7.05
C ASP A 20 3.56 11.94 -7.12
N THR A 21 4.88 12.14 -7.20
CA THR A 21 5.85 11.06 -7.19
C THR A 21 6.19 10.67 -5.75
N VAL A 22 6.09 9.37 -5.44
CA VAL A 22 6.46 8.79 -4.15
C VAL A 22 7.63 7.83 -4.36
N GLU A 23 8.76 8.15 -3.74
CA GLU A 23 9.95 7.29 -3.71
C GLU A 23 9.88 6.33 -2.52
N LEU A 24 9.98 5.03 -2.81
CA LEU A 24 10.09 3.97 -1.80
C LEU A 24 11.54 3.49 -1.75
N THR A 25 12.23 3.83 -0.67
CA THR A 25 13.64 3.48 -0.43
C THR A 25 13.81 2.16 0.33
N ASP A 26 12.76 1.71 1.02
CA ASP A 26 12.79 0.46 1.79
C ASP A 26 12.48 -0.74 0.88
N VAL A 27 13.49 -1.15 0.11
CA VAL A 27 13.41 -2.31 -0.78
C VAL A 27 14.11 -3.50 -0.14
N LEU A 28 13.34 -4.56 0.14
CA LEU A 28 13.83 -5.77 0.83
C LEU A 28 14.48 -6.78 -0.13
N MET A 29 14.01 -6.82 -1.37
CA MET A 29 14.41 -7.80 -2.37
C MET A 29 14.22 -7.22 -3.76
N VAL A 30 15.19 -7.46 -4.64
CA VAL A 30 15.08 -7.15 -6.08
C VAL A 30 15.44 -8.39 -6.87
N SER A 31 14.66 -8.69 -7.91
CA SER A 31 14.96 -9.74 -8.86
C SER A 31 15.08 -9.13 -10.25
N GLN A 32 16.20 -9.38 -10.93
CA GLN A 32 16.46 -8.94 -12.29
C GLN A 32 17.02 -10.13 -13.09
N ASP A 33 16.28 -10.57 -14.10
CA ASP A 33 16.70 -11.59 -15.07
C ASP A 33 17.31 -12.87 -14.45
N GLY A 34 16.80 -13.29 -13.29
CA GLY A 34 17.24 -14.48 -12.56
C GLY A 34 18.29 -14.25 -11.47
N ASP A 35 18.90 -13.06 -11.43
CA ASP A 35 19.70 -12.61 -10.29
C ASP A 35 18.77 -12.06 -9.19
N VAL A 36 18.95 -12.53 -7.97
CA VAL A 36 18.12 -12.18 -6.82
C VAL A 36 19.01 -11.57 -5.76
N LYS A 37 18.86 -10.26 -5.54
CA LYS A 37 19.49 -9.55 -4.43
C LYS A 37 18.55 -9.53 -3.24
N LEU A 38 18.97 -10.16 -2.15
CA LEU A 38 18.28 -10.12 -0.87
C LEU A 38 18.94 -9.09 0.04
N GLY A 39 18.15 -8.18 0.59
CA GLY A 39 18.60 -7.21 1.58
C GLY A 39 18.88 -7.86 2.93
N SER A 40 19.74 -7.22 3.73
CA SER A 40 19.97 -7.58 5.14
C SER A 40 20.22 -6.30 5.93
N PRO A 41 19.22 -5.46 6.24
CA PRO A 41 17.76 -5.62 6.13
C PRO A 41 17.13 -5.06 4.84
N ASN A 42 17.79 -4.13 4.15
CA ASN A 42 17.37 -3.54 2.88
C ASN A 42 18.44 -3.80 1.81
N VAL A 43 18.10 -3.69 0.52
CA VAL A 43 19.06 -3.67 -0.58
C VAL A 43 19.59 -2.25 -0.74
N GLU A 44 20.87 -2.02 -0.47
CA GLU A 44 21.48 -0.69 -0.62
C GLU A 44 21.42 -0.22 -2.08
N GLY A 45 21.01 1.04 -2.28
CA GLY A 45 20.89 1.66 -3.62
C GLY A 45 19.54 1.43 -4.32
N ALA A 46 18.76 0.43 -3.89
CA ALA A 46 17.49 0.12 -4.51
C ALA A 46 16.41 1.16 -4.17
N LYS A 47 15.69 1.61 -5.20
CA LYS A 47 14.58 2.55 -5.08
C LYS A 47 13.45 2.19 -6.03
N VAL A 48 12.22 2.29 -5.56
CA VAL A 48 11.02 2.18 -6.41
C VAL A 48 10.39 3.56 -6.52
N ILE A 49 10.29 4.06 -7.76
CA ILE A 49 9.62 5.32 -8.07
C ILE A 49 8.18 4.99 -8.44
N THR A 50 7.25 5.58 -7.71
CA THR A 50 5.81 5.39 -7.90
C THR A 50 5.10 6.72 -8.08
N GLU A 51 3.94 6.72 -8.71
CA GLU A 51 3.06 7.88 -8.89
C GLU A 51 1.71 7.62 -8.22
N ILE A 52 1.14 8.64 -7.58
CA ILE A 52 -0.21 8.56 -7.00
C ILE A 52 -1.26 8.61 -8.11
N GLU A 53 -1.91 7.49 -8.38
CA GLU A 53 -2.97 7.40 -9.37
C GLU A 53 -4.33 7.82 -8.81
N ALA A 54 -4.63 7.43 -7.56
CA ALA A 54 -5.89 7.79 -6.92
C ALA A 54 -5.83 7.75 -5.38
N ASN A 55 -6.65 8.58 -4.74
CA ASN A 55 -6.90 8.53 -3.30
C ASN A 55 -8.36 8.15 -3.04
N GLY A 56 -8.57 7.20 -2.13
CA GLY A 56 -9.88 6.55 -1.99
C GLY A 56 -10.25 6.07 -0.60
N LYS A 57 -11.50 5.62 -0.48
CA LYS A 57 -12.02 4.92 0.69
C LYS A 57 -12.43 3.50 0.28
N GLY A 58 -11.86 2.51 0.95
CA GLY A 58 -12.14 1.11 0.72
C GLY A 58 -13.60 0.73 0.96
N LYS A 59 -13.90 -0.55 0.75
CA LYS A 59 -15.23 -1.11 1.00
C LYS A 59 -15.63 -0.87 2.46
N LYS A 60 -16.90 -0.52 2.68
CA LYS A 60 -17.44 -0.31 4.01
C LYS A 60 -17.50 -1.65 4.76
N ILE A 61 -16.77 -1.73 5.86
CA ILE A 61 -16.83 -2.82 6.83
C ILE A 61 -17.84 -2.43 7.91
N ILE A 62 -18.69 -3.37 8.32
CA ILE A 62 -19.67 -3.14 9.38
C ILE A 62 -19.15 -3.81 10.65
N VAL A 63 -18.86 -3.01 11.67
CA VAL A 63 -18.51 -3.48 13.01
C VAL A 63 -19.80 -3.52 13.83
N PHE A 64 -20.31 -4.73 14.06
CA PHE A 64 -21.48 -4.96 14.89
C PHE A 64 -21.07 -5.58 16.23
N LYS A 65 -21.44 -4.92 17.33
CA LYS A 65 -21.22 -5.41 18.70
C LYS A 65 -22.58 -5.70 19.33
N TYR A 66 -22.77 -6.89 19.87
CA TYR A 66 -24.00 -7.33 20.52
C TYR A 66 -23.69 -8.08 21.81
N LYS A 67 -24.50 -7.85 22.85
CA LYS A 67 -24.47 -8.65 24.08
C LYS A 67 -25.91 -9.07 24.39
N SER A 68 -26.11 -10.37 24.61
CA SER A 68 -27.44 -10.92 24.89
C SER A 68 -27.96 -10.42 26.24
N LYS A 69 -29.29 -10.30 26.36
CA LYS A 69 -30.03 -9.98 27.60
C LYS A 69 -29.67 -8.65 28.30
N THR A 70 -28.80 -7.82 27.71
CA THR A 70 -28.37 -6.52 28.24
C THR A 70 -28.87 -5.33 27.42
N ARG A 71 -29.71 -5.57 26.38
CA ARG A 71 -30.16 -4.57 25.38
C ARG A 71 -29.00 -3.86 24.66
N TYR A 72 -27.77 -4.36 24.76
CA TYR A 72 -26.61 -3.76 24.12
C TYR A 72 -26.47 -4.26 22.67
N ARG A 73 -26.65 -3.33 21.73
CA ARG A 73 -26.34 -3.50 20.31
C ARG A 73 -25.75 -2.21 19.75
N ARG A 74 -24.61 -2.27 19.08
CA ARG A 74 -23.97 -1.13 18.39
C ARG A 74 -23.57 -1.55 16.98
N LYS A 75 -23.83 -0.70 15.99
CA LYS A 75 -23.49 -0.94 14.58
C LYS A 75 -22.75 0.29 14.06
N ASN A 76 -21.45 0.16 13.83
CA ASN A 76 -20.62 1.22 13.26
C ASN A 76 -20.10 0.77 11.89
N GLY A 77 -20.00 1.71 10.96
CA GLY A 77 -19.32 1.49 9.69
C GLY A 77 -17.88 1.99 9.76
N HIS A 78 -16.95 1.26 9.18
CA HIS A 78 -15.57 1.70 8.94
C HIS A 78 -15.27 1.65 7.45
N ARG A 79 -14.55 2.64 6.94
CA ARG A 79 -13.96 2.63 5.59
C ARG A 79 -12.52 3.04 5.72
N GLN A 80 -11.61 2.14 5.37
CA GLN A 80 -10.18 2.43 5.40
C GLN A 80 -9.82 3.39 4.26
N HIS A 81 -9.06 4.43 4.55
CA HIS A 81 -8.48 5.30 3.53
C HIS A 81 -7.30 4.59 2.87
N TYR A 82 -7.15 4.76 1.57
CA TYR A 82 -6.01 4.19 0.84
C TYR A 82 -5.55 5.13 -0.25
N THR A 83 -4.29 4.97 -0.62
CA THR A 83 -3.67 5.60 -1.79
C THR A 83 -3.32 4.50 -2.77
N GLU A 84 -3.71 4.68 -4.03
CA GLU A 84 -3.41 3.80 -5.15
C GLU A 84 -2.18 4.36 -5.86
N LEU A 85 -1.11 3.56 -5.85
CA LEU A 85 0.19 3.89 -6.41
C LEU A 85 0.42 3.06 -7.66
N ARG A 86 0.98 3.69 -8.69
CA ARG A 86 1.46 3.04 -9.89
C ARG A 86 2.98 3.04 -9.91
N VAL A 87 3.60 1.91 -10.23
CA VAL A 87 5.06 1.81 -10.35
C VAL A 87 5.51 2.37 -11.69
N THR A 88 6.33 3.42 -11.66
CA THR A 88 6.91 4.04 -12.85
C THR A 88 8.25 3.43 -13.21
N SER A 89 9.12 3.24 -12.21
CA SER A 89 10.42 2.60 -12.43
C SER A 89 10.97 1.96 -11.15
N ILE A 90 11.86 0.98 -11.34
CA ILE A 90 12.62 0.33 -10.29
C ILE A 90 14.10 0.57 -10.62
N SER A 91 14.81 1.24 -9.72
CA SER A 91 16.25 1.45 -9.80
C SER A 91 16.97 0.59 -8.78
N ILE A 92 18.18 0.13 -9.13
CA ILE A 92 19.16 -0.50 -8.25
C ILE A 92 20.40 0.37 -8.16
#